data_AF-A0A820TPM9-F1
#
_entry.id   AF-A0A820TPM9-F1
#
_cell.length_a   1.000
_cell.length_b   1.000
_cell.length_c   1.000
_cell.angle_alpha   90.00
_cell.angle_beta   90.00
_cell.angle_gamma   90.00
#
_symmetry.space_group_name_H-M   'P 1'
#
loop_
_entity.id
_entity.type
_entity.pdbx_description
1 polymer ?
#
loop_
_entity_poly.entity_id
_entity_poly.type
_entity_poly.pdbx_seq_one_letter_code
_entity_poly.pdbx_strand_id
1 'polypeptide(L)'
;MQKIRVSLRGHAVLMMGKNTMMRKTIRGQTSKNSTLEKLLPHVYENIGFVFTKEDLSSIRDKLLENKVAAPARAGAIAPVDVTIPAQVTGLGPEKTSFFQALQIPTKITRGTIEIINDVHLIKIGDKVGASEATLLNMLNISPFSYGLIIRQVYDSGSCFDPSILDIKPADLRMKFSQGVQRLAAFSLGINYPNQASAPHLIMNGFKRLLALAAETD
;
A
#
# COMPACT_ATOMS: atom_id res chain seq x y z
N MET A 1 16.37 -9.16 -3.49
CA MET A 1 15.78 -10.49 -3.77
C MET A 1 16.29 -11.61 -2.86
N GLN A 2 17.61 -11.83 -2.72
CA GLN A 2 18.10 -12.94 -1.90
C GLN A 2 17.73 -12.80 -0.41
N LYS A 3 17.80 -11.58 0.16
CA LYS A 3 17.33 -11.29 1.52
C LYS A 3 15.84 -11.64 1.71
N ILE A 4 15.00 -11.28 0.73
CA ILE A 4 13.56 -11.61 0.74
C ILE A 4 13.35 -13.13 0.65
N ARG A 5 14.15 -13.85 -0.15
CA ARG A 5 14.09 -15.32 -0.18
C ARG A 5 14.49 -15.93 1.15
N VAL A 6 15.45 -15.34 1.87
CA VAL A 6 15.85 -15.80 3.20
C VAL A 6 14.74 -15.56 4.22
N SER A 7 14.10 -14.39 4.23
CA SER A 7 12.98 -14.11 5.16
C SER A 7 11.76 -14.97 4.91
N LEU A 8 11.55 -15.40 3.66
CA LEU A 8 10.45 -16.29 3.29
C LEU A 8 10.74 -17.78 3.51
N ARG A 9 12.00 -18.18 3.81
CA ARG A 9 12.32 -19.60 4.05
C ARG A 9 11.52 -20.15 5.22
N GLY A 10 10.92 -21.33 5.03
CA GLY A 10 10.07 -21.99 6.02
C GLY A 10 8.57 -21.69 5.83
N HIS A 11 8.23 -20.45 5.46
CA HIS A 11 6.84 -20.01 5.30
C HIS A 11 6.35 -20.05 3.84
N ALA A 12 7.23 -19.71 2.90
CA ALA A 12 6.87 -19.51 1.49
C ALA A 12 8.03 -19.89 0.55
N VAL A 13 7.68 -20.35 -0.66
CA VAL A 13 8.65 -20.58 -1.74
C VAL A 13 8.42 -19.60 -2.86
N LEU A 14 9.41 -18.75 -3.12
CA LEU A 14 9.39 -17.79 -4.22
C LEU A 14 10.07 -18.38 -5.46
N MET A 15 9.31 -18.49 -6.56
CA MET A 15 9.77 -18.98 -7.85
C MET A 15 9.58 -17.91 -8.93
N MET A 16 10.67 -17.61 -9.63
CA MET A 16 10.66 -16.73 -10.81
C MET A 16 10.81 -17.59 -12.06
N GLY A 17 10.14 -17.24 -13.15
CA GLY A 17 10.24 -17.97 -14.41
C GLY A 17 9.97 -17.07 -15.61
N LYS A 18 10.27 -17.58 -16.81
CA LYS A 18 9.91 -16.89 -18.05
C LYS A 18 8.40 -16.98 -18.26
N ASN A 19 7.74 -15.86 -18.55
CA ASN A 19 6.27 -15.78 -18.67
C ASN A 19 5.69 -16.82 -19.65
N THR A 20 6.35 -17.01 -20.80
CA THR A 20 5.89 -17.98 -21.80
C THR A 20 5.94 -19.43 -21.30
N MET A 21 6.97 -19.79 -20.53
CA MET A 21 7.10 -21.12 -19.91
C MET A 21 6.09 -21.33 -18.79
N MET A 22 5.88 -20.30 -17.95
CA MET A 22 4.88 -20.33 -16.88
C MET A 22 3.47 -20.50 -17.45
N ARG A 23 3.11 -19.75 -18.50
CA ARG A 23 1.81 -19.90 -19.17
C ARG A 23 1.64 -21.29 -19.80
N LYS A 24 2.69 -21.83 -20.43
CA LYS A 24 2.65 -23.18 -21.05
C LYS A 24 2.44 -24.28 -20.00
N THR A 25 3.13 -24.19 -18.87
CA THR A 25 2.99 -25.18 -17.77
C THR A 25 1.63 -25.11 -17.10
N ILE A 26 1.09 -23.91 -16.87
CA ILE A 26 -0.27 -23.72 -16.34
C ILE A 26 -1.31 -24.34 -17.29
N ARG A 27 -1.21 -24.07 -18.59
CA ARG A 27 -2.08 -24.67 -19.62
C ARG A 27 -1.99 -26.21 -19.67
N GLY A 28 -0.79 -26.75 -19.47
CA GLY A 28 -0.58 -28.20 -19.43
C GLY A 28 -1.19 -28.89 -18.20
N GLN A 29 -1.40 -28.15 -17.11
CA GLN A 29 -2.02 -28.64 -15.86
C GLN A 29 -3.52 -28.31 -15.77
N THR A 30 -4.08 -27.62 -16.76
CA THR A 30 -5.51 -27.29 -16.82
C THR A 30 -6.40 -28.54 -16.82
N SER A 31 -5.89 -29.68 -17.32
CA SER A 31 -6.59 -30.97 -17.28
C SER A 31 -6.83 -31.49 -15.87
N LYS A 32 -5.98 -31.11 -14.89
CA LYS A 32 -6.15 -31.50 -13.48
C LYS A 32 -6.94 -30.46 -12.70
N ASN A 33 -6.70 -29.17 -12.95
CA ASN A 33 -7.36 -28.07 -12.26
C ASN A 33 -7.75 -26.97 -13.26
N SER A 34 -9.00 -26.98 -13.71
CA SER A 34 -9.54 -25.97 -14.64
C SER A 34 -9.48 -24.54 -14.07
N THR A 35 -9.53 -24.40 -12.75
CA THR A 35 -9.51 -23.11 -12.06
C THR A 35 -8.19 -22.33 -12.21
N LEU A 36 -7.10 -22.96 -12.65
CA LEU A 36 -5.82 -22.31 -12.91
C LEU A 36 -5.84 -21.41 -14.16
N GLU A 37 -6.82 -21.60 -15.04
CA GLU A 37 -6.97 -20.81 -16.26
C GLU A 37 -7.20 -19.31 -15.96
N LYS A 38 -7.85 -19.02 -14.83
CA LYS A 38 -8.08 -17.66 -14.33
C LYS A 38 -6.78 -16.90 -14.02
N LEU A 39 -5.65 -17.58 -13.84
CA LEU A 39 -4.36 -16.94 -13.59
C LEU A 39 -3.66 -16.46 -14.86
N LEU A 40 -3.93 -17.09 -16.00
CA LEU A 40 -3.27 -16.77 -17.28
C LEU A 40 -3.30 -15.28 -17.69
N PRO A 41 -4.43 -14.54 -17.57
CA PRO A 41 -4.45 -13.12 -17.95
C PRO A 41 -3.55 -12.27 -17.05
N HIS A 42 -3.26 -12.71 -15.82
CA HIS A 42 -2.49 -11.94 -14.85
C HIS A 42 -0.98 -12.18 -14.94
N VAL A 43 -0.51 -13.16 -15.72
CA VAL A 43 0.94 -13.46 -15.87
C VAL A 43 1.55 -12.63 -17.01
N TYR A 44 1.79 -11.33 -16.80
CA TYR A 44 2.47 -10.42 -17.74
C TYR A 44 3.49 -9.53 -17.03
N GLU A 45 4.44 -8.93 -17.76
CA GLU A 45 5.56 -8.15 -17.19
C GLU A 45 6.48 -8.98 -16.25
N ASN A 46 7.17 -8.33 -15.32
CA ASN A 46 8.10 -8.97 -14.39
C ASN A 46 7.35 -9.59 -13.21
N ILE A 47 6.91 -10.85 -13.36
CA ILE A 47 6.15 -11.58 -12.33
C ILE A 47 6.92 -12.78 -11.78
N GLY A 48 6.67 -13.07 -10.50
CA GLY A 48 7.04 -14.31 -9.83
C GLY A 48 5.85 -14.90 -9.08
N PHE A 49 5.92 -16.20 -8.80
CA PHE A 49 4.95 -16.89 -7.95
C PHE A 49 5.52 -17.08 -6.55
N VAL A 50 4.68 -16.83 -5.55
CA VAL A 50 4.96 -17.12 -4.15
C VAL A 50 4.00 -18.20 -3.70
N PHE A 51 4.51 -19.42 -3.51
CA PHE A 51 3.73 -20.57 -3.05
C PHE A 51 3.78 -20.64 -1.53
N THR A 52 2.60 -20.66 -0.92
CA THR A 52 2.44 -20.64 0.53
C THR A 52 1.31 -21.58 0.94
N LYS A 53 1.40 -22.10 2.17
CA LYS A 53 0.30 -22.84 2.83
C LYS A 53 -0.24 -22.11 4.05
N GLU A 54 0.37 -21.00 4.42
CA GLU A 54 0.00 -20.18 5.58
C GLU A 54 -0.97 -19.06 5.18
N ASP A 55 -1.43 -18.31 6.18
CA ASP A 55 -2.37 -17.21 6.00
C ASP A 55 -1.81 -16.12 5.09
N LEU A 56 -2.58 -15.79 4.04
CA LEU A 56 -2.23 -14.82 3.01
C LEU A 56 -1.93 -13.43 3.56
N SER A 57 -2.61 -13.01 4.64
CA SER A 57 -2.38 -11.73 5.30
C SER A 57 -0.97 -11.65 5.90
N SER A 58 -0.55 -12.69 6.62
CA SER A 58 0.76 -12.69 7.30
C SER A 58 1.92 -12.64 6.31
N ILE A 59 1.80 -13.36 5.19
CA ILE A 59 2.81 -13.37 4.14
C ILE A 59 2.85 -12.03 3.42
N ARG A 60 1.69 -11.40 3.22
CA ARG A 60 1.61 -10.07 2.63
C ARG A 60 2.32 -9.03 3.50
N ASP A 61 2.09 -9.05 4.80
CA ASP A 61 2.75 -8.14 5.73
C ASP A 61 4.27 -8.37 5.72
N LYS A 62 4.72 -9.63 5.81
CA LYS A 62 6.14 -10.00 5.68
C LYS A 62 6.76 -9.54 4.35
N LEU A 63 6.01 -9.57 3.25
CA LEU A 63 6.48 -9.11 1.94
C LEU A 63 6.59 -7.58 1.87
N LEU A 64 5.63 -6.86 2.46
CA LEU A 64 5.58 -5.40 2.48
C LEU A 64 6.59 -4.78 3.47
N GLU A 65 6.87 -5.47 4.58
CA GLU A 65 7.90 -5.08 5.56
C GLU A 65 9.31 -5.19 4.96
N ASN A 66 9.56 -6.21 4.14
CA ASN A 66 10.87 -6.47 3.53
C ASN A 66 11.14 -5.61 2.28
N LYS A 67 10.90 -4.31 2.40
CA LYS A 67 11.25 -3.29 1.41
C LYS A 67 12.71 -2.88 1.57
N VAL A 68 13.47 -2.96 0.49
CA VAL A 68 14.88 -2.56 0.48
C VAL A 68 14.97 -1.16 -0.13
N ALA A 69 15.61 -0.24 0.59
CA ALA A 69 15.89 1.09 0.08
C ALA A 69 16.81 1.01 -1.14
N ALA A 70 16.51 1.82 -2.15
CA ALA A 70 17.10 1.71 -3.45
C ALA A 70 17.37 3.08 -4.09
N PRO A 71 18.47 3.17 -4.85
CA PRO A 71 18.84 4.41 -5.51
C PRO A 71 17.84 4.76 -6.62
N ALA A 72 17.58 6.06 -6.79
CA ALA A 72 16.82 6.56 -7.92
C ALA A 72 17.61 6.31 -9.22
N ARG A 73 16.95 5.74 -10.23
CA ARG A 73 17.54 5.52 -11.56
C ARG A 73 17.11 6.62 -12.50
N ALA A 74 18.04 7.11 -13.33
CA ALA A 74 17.75 8.10 -14.36
C ALA A 74 16.65 7.58 -15.31
N GLY A 75 15.66 8.42 -15.60
CA GLY A 75 14.53 8.11 -16.47
C GLY A 75 13.44 7.24 -15.85
N ALA A 76 13.57 6.83 -14.59
CA ALA A 76 12.47 6.19 -13.85
C ALA A 76 11.40 7.23 -13.48
N ILE A 77 10.15 6.79 -13.37
CA ILE A 77 9.06 7.62 -12.85
C ILE A 77 9.11 7.55 -11.33
N ALA A 78 9.06 8.70 -10.66
CA ALA A 78 9.09 8.76 -9.21
C ALA A 78 7.75 8.31 -8.59
N PRO A 79 7.74 7.25 -7.76
CA PRO A 79 6.54 6.81 -7.05
C PRO A 79 6.24 7.63 -5.78
N VAL A 80 7.24 8.33 -5.23
CA VAL A 80 7.17 9.10 -3.98
C VAL A 80 7.92 10.42 -4.19
N ASP A 81 7.43 11.49 -3.58
CA ASP A 81 8.11 12.79 -3.55
C ASP A 81 9.48 12.68 -2.87
N VAL A 82 10.50 13.30 -3.46
CA VAL A 82 11.87 13.27 -2.93
C VAL A 82 12.28 14.65 -2.45
N THR A 83 12.48 14.77 -1.14
CA THR A 83 13.00 15.96 -0.48
C THR A 83 14.44 15.73 -0.04
N ILE A 84 15.28 16.74 -0.20
CA ILE A 84 16.64 16.74 0.37
C ILE A 84 16.62 17.58 1.64
N PRO A 85 16.99 17.01 2.80
CA PRO A 85 17.10 17.77 4.03
C PRO A 85 18.34 18.67 4.03
N ALA A 86 18.26 19.80 4.74
CA ALA A 86 19.37 20.69 5.04
C ALA A 86 20.41 19.93 5.88
N GLN A 87 21.57 19.67 5.26
CA GLN A 87 22.64 18.89 5.87
C GLN A 87 23.99 19.31 5.28
N VAL A 88 25.04 19.22 6.10
CA VAL A 88 26.42 19.35 5.64
C VAL A 88 26.77 18.12 4.80
N THR A 89 27.08 18.33 3.52
CA THR A 89 27.48 17.27 2.62
C THR A 89 28.99 17.00 2.78
N GLY A 90 29.40 15.73 2.71
CA GLY A 90 30.82 15.35 2.73
C GLY A 90 31.55 15.60 1.41
N LEU A 91 30.99 16.42 0.52
CA LEU A 91 31.51 16.67 -0.83
C LEU A 91 32.39 17.92 -0.83
N GLY A 92 33.52 17.84 -1.55
CA GLY A 92 34.43 18.96 -1.75
C GLY A 92 33.87 20.04 -2.70
N PRO A 93 34.51 21.23 -2.74
CA PRO A 93 34.00 22.41 -3.44
C PRO A 93 33.98 22.29 -4.97
N GLU A 94 34.68 21.31 -5.54
CA GLU A 94 34.71 21.07 -7.00
C GLU A 94 33.33 20.76 -7.60
N LYS A 95 32.43 20.16 -6.81
CA LYS A 95 31.11 19.72 -7.28
C LYS A 95 29.99 20.74 -7.03
N THR A 96 30.33 21.96 -6.63
CA THR A 96 29.35 23.05 -6.37
C THR A 96 28.51 23.40 -7.59
N SER A 97 29.06 23.27 -8.80
CA SER A 97 28.36 23.52 -10.06
C SER A 97 27.11 22.64 -10.26
N PHE A 98 27.12 21.40 -9.75
CA PHE A 98 25.97 20.49 -9.86
C PHE A 98 24.78 20.96 -9.02
N PHE A 99 25.02 21.47 -7.82
CA PHE A 99 23.97 21.98 -6.94
C PHE A 99 23.37 23.28 -7.48
N GLN A 100 24.20 24.13 -8.11
CA GLN A 100 23.75 25.35 -8.78
C GLN A 100 22.89 25.05 -10.01
N ALA A 101 23.26 24.06 -10.83
CA ALA A 101 22.48 23.65 -12.01
C ALA A 101 21.07 23.14 -11.64
N LEU A 102 20.92 22.54 -10.45
CA LEU A 102 19.65 22.04 -9.93
C LEU A 102 18.92 23.07 -9.04
N GLN A 103 19.39 24.33 -9.02
CA GLN A 103 18.81 25.44 -8.25
C GLN A 103 18.69 25.15 -6.73
N ILE A 104 19.60 24.33 -6.18
CA ILE A 104 19.64 24.01 -4.75
C ILE A 104 20.51 25.07 -4.04
N PRO A 105 19.97 25.82 -3.06
CA PRO A 105 20.74 26.83 -2.32
C PRO A 105 21.76 26.13 -1.41
N THR A 106 23.04 26.30 -1.74
CA THR A 106 24.16 25.71 -1.00
C THR A 106 25.19 26.76 -0.61
N LYS A 107 25.87 26.54 0.52
CA LYS A 107 26.94 27.40 1.05
C LYS A 107 28.18 26.56 1.33
N ILE A 108 29.37 27.09 1.07
CA ILE A 108 30.62 26.41 1.43
C ILE A 108 30.95 26.76 2.88
N THR A 109 30.98 25.76 3.76
CA THR A 109 31.41 25.90 5.16
C THR A 109 32.57 24.94 5.42
N ARG A 110 33.68 25.48 5.93
CA ARG A 110 34.89 24.72 6.31
C ARG A 110 35.42 23.75 5.22
N GLY A 111 35.32 24.13 3.95
CA GLY A 111 35.79 23.33 2.81
C GLY A 111 34.82 22.24 2.33
N THR A 112 33.63 22.14 2.93
CA THR A 112 32.55 21.23 2.52
C THR A 112 31.30 22.02 2.08
N ILE A 113 30.47 21.41 1.22
CA ILE A 113 29.22 22.04 0.75
C ILE A 113 28.10 21.75 1.76
N GLU A 114 27.37 22.77 2.19
CA GLU A 114 26.23 22.67 3.09
C GLU A 114 24.94 23.12 2.39
N ILE A 115 23.89 22.33 2.53
CA ILE A 115 22.55 22.65 2.00
C ILE A 115 21.81 23.50 3.03
N ILE A 116 21.39 24.70 2.65
CA ILE A 116 20.82 25.68 3.60
C ILE A 116 19.35 25.34 3.93
N ASN A 117 18.57 25.02 2.91
CA ASN A 117 17.12 24.82 3.02
C ASN A 117 16.72 23.47 2.43
N ASP A 118 15.64 22.91 2.97
CA ASP A 118 15.00 21.72 2.41
C ASP A 118 14.37 22.06 1.05
N VAL A 119 14.79 21.34 0.01
CA VAL A 119 14.27 21.53 -1.36
C VAL A 119 13.66 20.24 -1.86
N HIS A 120 12.48 20.37 -2.48
CA HIS A 120 11.78 19.27 -3.15
C HIS A 120 12.35 19.15 -4.56
N LEU A 121 13.03 18.03 -4.85
CA LEU A 121 13.63 17.82 -6.17
C LEU A 121 12.65 17.22 -7.16
N ILE A 122 11.92 16.19 -6.74
CA ILE A 122 11.12 15.37 -7.65
C ILE A 122 9.73 15.20 -7.05
N LYS A 123 8.69 15.48 -7.85
CA LYS A 123 7.31 15.21 -7.50
C LYS A 123 6.85 13.82 -7.98
N ILE A 124 5.79 13.29 -7.38
CA ILE A 124 5.16 12.05 -7.83
C ILE A 124 4.78 12.17 -9.31
N GLY A 125 5.24 11.21 -10.12
CA GLY A 125 4.93 11.14 -11.54
C GLY A 125 5.97 11.79 -12.47
N ASP A 126 6.92 12.55 -11.94
CA ASP A 126 7.99 13.14 -12.73
C ASP A 126 9.07 12.12 -13.07
N LYS A 127 9.72 12.33 -14.22
CA LYS A 127 10.87 11.52 -14.64
C LYS A 127 12.12 12.03 -13.94
N VAL A 128 12.83 11.11 -13.28
CA VAL A 128 14.08 11.44 -12.59
C VAL A 128 15.15 11.84 -13.62
N GLY A 129 15.70 13.06 -13.48
CA GLY A 129 16.81 13.53 -14.29
C GLY A 129 18.11 12.76 -14.01
N ALA A 130 18.99 12.64 -15.00
CA ALA A 130 20.29 11.98 -14.81
C ALA A 130 21.14 12.66 -13.73
N SER A 131 21.11 14.00 -13.67
CA SER A 131 21.83 14.82 -12.68
C SER A 131 21.25 14.71 -11.26
N GLU A 132 19.93 14.55 -11.14
CA GLU A 132 19.26 14.39 -9.84
C GLU A 132 19.54 13.01 -9.24
N ALA A 133 19.47 11.97 -10.07
CA ALA A 133 19.77 10.60 -9.65
C ALA A 133 21.23 10.46 -9.16
N THR A 134 22.19 11.06 -9.86
CA THR A 134 23.60 11.00 -9.45
C THR A 134 23.83 11.78 -8.16
N LEU A 135 23.18 12.92 -7.97
CA LEU A 135 23.25 13.69 -6.74
C LEU A 135 22.69 12.91 -5.54
N LEU A 136 21.51 12.31 -5.68
CA LEU A 136 20.90 11.50 -4.61
C LEU A 136 21.80 10.31 -4.23
N ASN A 137 22.43 9.68 -5.23
CA ASN A 137 23.41 8.61 -4.99
C ASN A 137 24.66 9.11 -4.27
N MET A 138 25.16 10.30 -4.58
CA MET A 138 26.32 10.89 -3.89
C MET A 138 26.00 11.32 -2.45
N LEU A 139 24.76 11.73 -2.18
CA LEU A 139 24.29 12.04 -0.83
C LEU A 139 23.90 10.79 -0.01
N ASN A 140 24.04 9.59 -0.58
CA ASN A 140 23.56 8.33 -0.01
C ASN A 140 22.06 8.35 0.36
N ILE A 141 21.27 9.18 -0.32
CA ILE A 141 19.82 9.22 -0.15
C ILE A 141 19.21 8.29 -1.19
N SER A 142 18.62 7.19 -0.73
CA SER A 142 17.94 6.21 -1.55
C SER A 142 16.41 6.32 -1.32
N PRO A 143 15.70 7.18 -2.09
CA PRO A 143 14.31 7.53 -1.77
C PRO A 143 13.31 6.44 -2.14
N PHE A 144 13.67 5.53 -3.06
CA PHE A 144 12.74 4.51 -3.52
C PHE A 144 12.90 3.24 -2.70
N SER A 145 11.79 2.58 -2.38
CA SER A 145 11.83 1.23 -1.84
C SER A 145 11.55 0.23 -2.95
N TYR A 146 12.50 -0.66 -3.23
CA TYR A 146 12.24 -1.84 -4.03
C TYR A 146 11.74 -2.96 -3.12
N GLY A 147 10.48 -3.33 -3.32
CA GLY A 147 9.83 -4.47 -2.70
C GLY A 147 9.12 -5.32 -3.75
N LEU A 148 8.65 -6.50 -3.33
CA LEU A 148 7.70 -7.25 -4.14
C LEU A 148 6.32 -6.63 -3.94
N ILE A 149 5.71 -6.21 -5.04
CA ILE A 149 4.33 -5.75 -5.05
C ILE A 149 3.46 -6.94 -5.43
N ILE A 150 2.48 -7.24 -4.58
CA ILE A 150 1.50 -8.30 -4.86
C ILE A 150 0.52 -7.73 -5.88
N ARG A 151 0.43 -8.37 -7.04
CA ARG A 151 -0.50 -7.95 -8.10
C ARG A 151 -1.87 -8.62 -7.96
N GLN A 152 -1.85 -9.93 -7.70
CA GLN A 152 -3.03 -10.78 -7.62
C GLN A 152 -2.75 -11.90 -6.62
N VAL A 153 -3.80 -12.35 -5.95
CA VAL A 153 -3.76 -13.47 -5.02
C VAL A 153 -4.67 -14.57 -5.54
N TYR A 154 -4.19 -15.80 -5.52
CA TYR A 154 -4.97 -16.96 -5.90
C TYR A 154 -5.21 -17.83 -4.67
N ASP A 155 -6.47 -18.11 -4.39
CA ASP A 155 -6.86 -19.05 -3.35
C ASP A 155 -8.02 -19.91 -3.86
N SER A 156 -7.84 -21.23 -3.80
CA SER A 156 -8.87 -22.26 -4.01
C SER A 156 -9.79 -22.03 -5.21
N GLY A 157 -9.26 -21.49 -6.32
CA GLY A 157 -9.98 -21.25 -7.57
C GLY A 157 -10.60 -19.87 -7.76
N SER A 158 -10.38 -18.97 -6.82
CA SER A 158 -10.67 -17.54 -6.91
C SER A 158 -9.39 -16.70 -7.02
N CYS A 159 -9.44 -15.68 -7.89
CA CYS A 159 -8.41 -14.66 -7.98
C CYS A 159 -8.94 -13.39 -7.30
N PHE A 160 -8.14 -12.79 -6.44
CA PHE A 160 -8.48 -11.59 -5.69
C PHE A 160 -7.43 -10.50 -5.92
N ASP A 161 -7.91 -9.27 -6.05
CA ASP A 161 -7.05 -8.11 -5.92
C ASP A 161 -6.50 -8.01 -4.49
N PRO A 162 -5.24 -7.58 -4.32
CA PRO A 162 -4.58 -7.48 -3.02
C PRO A 162 -5.32 -6.53 -2.06
N SER A 163 -6.09 -5.58 -2.58
CA SER A 163 -6.90 -4.63 -1.79
C SER A 163 -7.97 -5.33 -0.96
N ILE A 164 -8.44 -6.52 -1.36
CA ILE A 164 -9.44 -7.28 -0.59
C ILE A 164 -8.84 -7.79 0.72
N LEU A 165 -7.53 -8.04 0.75
CA LEU A 165 -6.81 -8.45 1.96
C LEU A 165 -6.58 -7.28 2.94
N ASP A 166 -6.82 -6.03 2.54
CA ASP A 166 -6.73 -4.87 3.46
C ASP A 166 -7.97 -4.73 4.35
N ILE A 167 -9.02 -5.53 4.12
CA ILE A 167 -10.25 -5.46 4.92
C ILE A 167 -9.97 -5.96 6.33
N LYS A 168 -9.97 -5.04 7.29
CA LYS A 168 -9.73 -5.37 8.70
C LYS A 168 -11.02 -5.92 9.33
N PRO A 169 -10.91 -6.78 10.36
CA PRO A 169 -12.08 -7.22 11.13
C PRO A 169 -12.81 -6.04 11.81
N ALA A 170 -12.12 -4.92 12.06
CA ALA A 170 -12.73 -3.69 12.55
C ALA A 170 -13.76 -3.12 11.57
N ASP A 171 -13.48 -3.15 10.27
CA ASP A 171 -14.38 -2.63 9.24
C ASP A 171 -15.63 -3.51 9.13
N LEU A 172 -15.47 -4.83 9.30
CA LEU A 172 -16.59 -5.77 9.37
C LEU A 172 -17.49 -5.49 10.57
N ARG A 173 -16.90 -5.22 11.75
CA ARG A 173 -17.67 -4.85 12.95
C ARG A 173 -18.43 -3.54 12.75
N MET A 174 -17.83 -2.56 12.10
CA MET A 174 -18.48 -1.28 11.81
C MET A 174 -19.65 -1.44 10.83
N LYS A 175 -19.47 -2.20 9.75
CA LYS A 175 -20.56 -2.47 8.80
C LYS A 175 -21.68 -3.29 9.44
N PHE A 176 -21.33 -4.26 10.28
CA PHE A 176 -22.30 -5.05 11.02
C PHE A 176 -23.08 -4.18 12.01
N SER A 177 -22.41 -3.33 12.79
CA SER A 177 -23.09 -2.42 13.73
C SER A 177 -24.00 -1.43 13.02
N GLN A 178 -23.57 -0.88 11.87
CA GLN A 178 -24.42 -0.05 11.01
C GLN A 178 -25.64 -0.82 10.49
N GLY A 179 -25.47 -2.09 10.11
CA GLY A 179 -26.57 -2.96 9.69
C GLY A 179 -27.60 -3.16 10.82
N VAL A 180 -27.13 -3.46 12.03
CA VAL A 180 -27.98 -3.61 13.23
C VAL A 180 -28.69 -2.30 13.56
N GLN A 181 -27.99 -1.16 13.50
CA GLN A 181 -28.61 0.16 13.72
C GLN A 181 -29.71 0.47 12.70
N ARG A 182 -29.49 0.17 11.41
CA ARG A 182 -30.50 0.35 10.37
C ARG A 182 -31.71 -0.56 10.58
N LEU A 183 -31.48 -1.82 10.96
CA LEU A 183 -32.55 -2.77 11.27
C LEU A 183 -33.34 -2.31 12.50
N ALA A 184 -32.66 -1.82 13.54
CA ALA A 184 -33.30 -1.23 14.71
C ALA A 184 -34.14 -0.01 14.33
N ALA A 185 -33.60 0.92 13.54
CA ALA A 185 -34.32 2.08 13.05
C ALA A 185 -35.56 1.70 12.21
N PHE A 186 -35.44 0.68 11.36
CA PHE A 186 -36.56 0.15 10.57
C PHE A 186 -37.66 -0.43 11.47
N SER A 187 -37.28 -1.24 12.48
CA SER A 187 -38.24 -1.81 13.43
C SER A 187 -38.96 -0.74 14.27
N LEU A 188 -38.27 0.37 14.58
CA LEU A 188 -38.86 1.53 15.23
C LEU A 188 -39.84 2.27 14.31
N GLY A 189 -39.51 2.43 13.03
CA GLY A 189 -40.41 3.06 12.06
C GLY A 189 -41.72 2.30 11.82
N ILE A 190 -41.66 0.96 11.83
CA ILE A 190 -42.83 0.10 11.68
C ILE A 190 -43.63 -0.06 12.99
N ASN A 191 -43.09 0.43 14.12
CA ASN A 191 -43.63 0.18 15.46
C ASN A 191 -43.78 -1.31 15.79
N TYR A 192 -42.88 -2.15 15.26
CA TYR A 192 -42.91 -3.58 15.54
C TYR A 192 -42.09 -3.86 16.82
N PRO A 193 -42.71 -4.36 17.90
CA PRO A 193 -42.03 -4.62 19.16
C PRO A 193 -41.18 -5.90 19.06
N ASN A 194 -39.86 -5.73 19.07
CA ASN A 194 -38.88 -6.81 19.26
C ASN A 194 -38.02 -6.48 20.49
N GLN A 195 -37.19 -7.43 20.93
CA GLN A 195 -36.39 -7.27 22.14
C GLN A 195 -35.44 -6.06 22.11
N ALA A 196 -35.02 -5.61 20.91
CA ALA A 196 -34.18 -4.44 20.73
C ALA A 196 -34.99 -3.13 20.61
N SER A 197 -36.20 -3.16 20.06
CA SER A 197 -37.02 -1.95 19.78
C SER A 197 -37.96 -1.60 20.92
N ALA A 198 -38.40 -2.56 21.73
CA ALA A 198 -39.33 -2.37 22.84
C ALA A 198 -38.93 -1.23 23.82
N PRO A 199 -37.69 -1.15 24.35
CA PRO A 199 -37.33 -0.05 25.26
C PRO A 199 -37.32 1.31 24.57
N HIS A 200 -36.93 1.35 23.29
CA HIS A 200 -36.87 2.59 22.51
C HIS A 200 -38.26 3.09 22.12
N LEU A 201 -39.23 2.20 21.86
CA LEU A 201 -40.63 2.57 21.58
C LEU A 201 -41.29 3.24 22.78
N ILE A 202 -41.12 2.66 23.98
CA ILE A 202 -41.67 3.23 25.23
C ILE A 202 -41.06 4.60 25.50
N MET A 203 -39.74 4.72 25.36
CA MET A 203 -39.05 5.99 25.57
C MET A 203 -39.45 7.07 24.54
N ASN A 204 -39.68 6.69 23.28
CA ASN A 204 -40.17 7.63 22.26
C ASN A 204 -41.61 8.08 22.53
N GLY A 205 -42.48 7.20 23.03
CA GLY A 205 -43.82 7.56 23.49
C GLY A 205 -43.78 8.63 24.59
N PHE A 206 -42.93 8.42 25.60
CA PHE A 206 -42.72 9.40 26.67
C PHE A 206 -42.15 10.73 26.17
N LYS A 207 -41.15 10.69 25.27
CA LYS A 207 -40.58 11.89 24.66
C LYS A 207 -41.61 12.71 23.88
N ARG A 208 -42.53 12.06 23.17
CA ARG A 208 -43.61 12.76 22.44
C ARG A 208 -44.58 13.45 23.38
N LEU A 209 -44.95 12.82 24.49
CA LEU A 209 -45.81 13.44 25.50
C LEU A 209 -45.13 14.64 26.18
N LEU A 210 -43.85 14.50 26.51
CA LEU A 210 -43.06 15.62 27.05
C LEU A 210 -42.89 16.77 26.06
N ALA A 211 -42.64 16.47 24.79
CA ALA A 211 -42.53 17.51 23.75
C ALA A 211 -43.84 18.29 23.62
N LEU A 212 -44.99 17.59 23.66
CA LEU A 212 -46.31 18.20 23.59
C LEU A 212 -46.59 19.08 24.81
N ALA A 213 -46.23 18.61 26.01
CA ALA A 213 -46.35 19.39 27.24
C ALA A 213 -45.40 20.62 27.29
N ALA A 214 -44.26 20.56 26.62
CA ALA A 214 -43.29 21.65 26.55
C ALA A 214 -43.63 22.72 25.48
N GLU A 215 -44.38 22.35 24.44
CA GLU A 215 -44.91 23.29 23.44
C GLU A 215 -46.19 24.00 23.91
N THR A 216 -46.93 23.39 24.84
CA THR A 216 -48.10 24.01 25.46
C THR A 216 -47.70 24.90 26.64
N ASP A 217 -47.32 26.14 26.34
CA ASP A 217 -47.55 27.32 27.20
C ASP A 217 -48.82 28.05 26.75
#